data_AF-D4N316-F1
#
_entry.id   AF-D4N316-F1
#
_cell.length_a   1.000
_cell.length_b   1.000
_cell.length_c   1.000
_cell.angle_alpha   90.00
_cell.angle_beta   90.00
_cell.angle_gamma   90.00
#
_symmetry.space_group_name_H-M   'P 1'
#
loop_
_entity.id
_entity.type
_entity.pdbx_description
1 polymer ?
#
loop_
_entity_poly.entity_id
_entity_poly.type
_entity_poly.pdbx_seq_one_letter_code
_entity_poly.pdbx_strand_id
1 'polypeptide(L)'
;MPYKERAKTGLPRNVDKPKYKVTNWSQYNKSLRQRGMISLYFPEGDLESLFINVEPYVEGESGRATTYQVPYIQLIYTLYRLFGFGQRQITGYLWFIFADSIRGQTVLQ
;
A
#
# COMPACT_ATOMS: atom_id res chain seq x y z
N MET A 1 27.90 13.41 31.81
CA MET A 1 28.23 13.48 30.37
C MET A 1 28.16 14.93 29.94
N PRO A 2 29.26 15.51 29.43
CA PRO A 2 29.40 16.96 29.19
C PRO A 2 28.29 17.57 28.32
N TYR A 3 27.73 16.79 27.38
CA TYR A 3 26.67 17.28 26.50
C TYR A 3 25.32 17.51 27.21
N LYS A 4 25.04 16.78 28.31
CA LYS A 4 23.78 16.91 29.06
C LYS A 4 23.75 18.16 29.94
N GLU A 5 24.90 18.62 30.40
CA GLU A 5 25.04 19.83 31.24
C GLU A 5 24.83 21.11 30.43
N ARG A 6 25.34 21.15 29.19
CA ARG A 6 25.11 22.27 28.24
C ARG A 6 23.64 22.43 27.84
N ALA A 7 22.93 21.31 27.66
CA ALA A 7 21.50 21.33 27.36
C ALA A 7 20.66 21.91 28.52
N LYS A 8 21.12 21.78 29.78
CA LYS A 8 20.46 22.37 30.96
C LYS A 8 20.77 23.85 31.16
N THR A 9 21.94 24.31 30.69
CA THR A 9 22.39 25.71 30.81
C THR A 9 21.96 26.59 29.64
N GLY A 10 21.23 26.06 28.65
CA GLY A 10 20.76 26.81 27.49
C GLY A 10 21.86 27.17 26.48
N LEU A 11 23.09 26.71 26.71
CA LEU A 11 24.23 26.96 25.84
C LEU A 11 24.12 26.12 24.55
N PRO A 12 24.55 26.66 23.39
CA PRO A 12 24.54 25.92 22.14
C PRO A 12 25.41 24.66 22.24
N ARG A 13 24.94 23.59 21.61
CA ARG A 13 25.61 22.29 21.60
C ARG A 13 26.90 22.40 20.78
N ASN A 14 27.99 21.79 21.26
CA ASN A 14 29.30 21.81 20.56
C ASN A 14 29.32 20.97 19.26
N VAL A 15 28.36 20.05 19.11
CA VAL A 15 28.28 19.13 17.96
C VAL A 15 26.82 19.02 17.52
N ASP A 16 26.55 19.30 16.26
CA ASP A 16 25.22 19.11 15.69
C ASP A 16 24.78 17.65 15.76
N LYS A 17 23.47 17.44 15.97
CA LYS A 17 22.92 16.08 15.93
C LYS A 17 22.96 15.57 14.48
N PRO A 18 23.50 14.37 14.22
CA PRO A 18 23.42 13.79 12.89
C PRO A 18 21.94 13.64 12.48
N LYS A 19 21.56 14.25 11.36
CA LYS A 19 20.24 14.10 10.75
C LYS A 19 20.28 12.87 9.85
N TYR A 20 19.76 11.75 10.34
CA TYR A 20 19.61 10.55 9.54
C TYR A 20 18.39 10.69 8.62
N LYS A 21 18.61 10.59 7.30
CA LYS A 21 17.56 10.50 6.30
C LYS A 21 17.62 9.13 5.65
N VAL A 22 16.53 8.37 5.71
CA VAL A 22 16.43 7.07 5.04
C VAL A 22 16.31 7.31 3.53
N THR A 23 17.37 7.00 2.78
CA THR A 23 17.41 7.17 1.30
C THR A 23 16.93 5.92 0.56
N ASN A 24 17.03 4.74 1.17
CA ASN A 24 16.63 3.44 0.58
C ASN A 24 15.11 3.16 0.67
N TRP A 25 14.31 4.07 1.25
CA TRP A 25 12.90 3.78 1.53
C TRP A 25 12.10 3.30 0.31
N SER A 26 12.34 3.86 -0.87
CA SER A 26 11.65 3.49 -2.10
C SER A 26 11.97 2.06 -2.55
N GLN A 27 13.23 1.65 -2.52
CA GLN A 27 13.69 0.31 -2.88
C GLN A 27 13.20 -0.73 -1.85
N TYR A 28 13.32 -0.42 -0.56
CA TYR A 28 12.81 -1.28 0.50
C TYR A 28 11.30 -1.52 0.37
N ASN A 29 10.51 -0.47 0.12
CA ASN A 29 9.07 -0.57 -0.07
C ASN A 29 8.68 -1.41 -1.31
N LYS A 30 9.45 -1.32 -2.40
CA LYS A 30 9.26 -2.20 -3.56
C LYS A 30 9.49 -3.67 -3.19
N SER A 31 10.56 -3.98 -2.45
CA SER A 31 10.83 -5.35 -2.01
C SER A 31 9.74 -5.89 -1.08
N LEU A 32 9.16 -5.06 -0.20
CA LEU A 32 8.05 -5.46 0.67
C LEU A 32 6.79 -5.81 -0.11
N ARG A 33 6.50 -5.10 -1.21
CA ARG A 33 5.38 -5.41 -2.10
C ARG A 33 5.59 -6.74 -2.83
N GLN A 34 6.83 -7.05 -3.24
CA GLN A 34 7.18 -8.28 -3.97
C GLN A 34 7.12 -9.55 -3.11
N ARG A 35 7.33 -9.46 -1.80
CA ARG A 35 7.34 -10.63 -0.89
C ARG A 35 6.00 -11.34 -0.72
N GLY A 36 4.90 -10.77 -1.21
CA GLY A 36 3.55 -11.33 -1.14
C GLY A 36 2.93 -11.61 -2.50
N MET A 37 3.74 -11.76 -3.55
CA MET A 37 3.27 -11.98 -4.91
C MET A 37 2.72 -13.41 -5.05
N ILE A 38 1.42 -13.55 -4.90
CA ILE A 38 0.64 -14.72 -5.31
C ILE A 38 -0.05 -14.33 -6.63
N SER A 39 -0.27 -15.27 -7.54
CA SER A 39 -1.17 -15.08 -8.68
C SER A 39 -2.45 -15.87 -8.39
N LEU A 40 -3.61 -15.19 -8.32
CA LEU A 40 -4.90 -15.87 -8.33
C LEU A 40 -5.45 -15.79 -9.75
N TYR A 41 -5.76 -16.95 -10.32
CA TYR A 41 -6.49 -17.03 -11.56
C TYR A 41 -7.96 -16.75 -11.29
N PHE A 42 -8.48 -15.70 -11.92
CA PHE A 42 -9.91 -15.44 -11.95
C PHE A 42 -10.49 -15.96 -13.27
N PRO A 43 -11.68 -16.59 -13.24
CA PRO A 43 -12.38 -16.94 -14.47
C PRO A 43 -12.70 -15.68 -15.26
N GLU A 44 -12.78 -15.79 -16.60
CA GLU A 44 -13.12 -14.69 -17.48
C GLU A 44 -14.46 -14.05 -17.05
N GLY A 45 -14.41 -12.76 -16.70
CA GLY A 45 -15.53 -12.00 -16.21
C GLY A 45 -15.14 -10.55 -15.97
N ASP A 46 -16.12 -9.65 -15.97
CA ASP A 46 -15.90 -8.22 -15.77
C ASP A 46 -15.65 -7.91 -14.28
N LEU A 47 -14.42 -8.16 -13.82
CA LEU A 47 -14.01 -7.95 -12.43
C LEU A 47 -13.99 -6.46 -12.07
N GLU A 48 -13.79 -5.58 -13.04
CA GLU A 48 -13.70 -4.15 -12.79
C GLU A 48 -15.06 -3.59 -12.33
N SER A 49 -16.16 -3.98 -12.97
CA SER A 49 -17.51 -3.54 -12.60
C SER A 49 -18.00 -4.11 -11.26
N LEU A 50 -17.41 -5.22 -10.80
CA LEU A 50 -17.71 -5.84 -9.50
C LEU A 50 -16.95 -5.19 -8.34
N PHE A 51 -15.86 -4.45 -8.61
CA PHE A 51 -14.99 -3.93 -7.56
C PHE A 51 -14.92 -2.41 -7.51
N ILE A 52 -15.09 -1.74 -8.66
CA ILE A 52 -14.97 -0.29 -8.79
C ILE A 52 -16.34 0.31 -9.07
N ASN A 53 -16.68 1.37 -8.36
CA ASN A 53 -17.85 2.16 -8.71
C ASN A 53 -17.52 3.03 -9.93
N VAL A 54 -18.27 2.83 -11.01
CA VAL A 54 -18.13 3.59 -12.26
C VAL A 54 -18.37 5.09 -12.01
N GLU A 55 -19.31 5.41 -11.12
CA GLU A 55 -19.61 6.78 -10.69
C GLU A 55 -19.41 6.91 -9.17
N PRO A 56 -18.18 7.19 -8.71
CA PRO A 56 -17.86 7.20 -7.28
C PRO A 56 -18.23 8.52 -6.58
N TYR A 57 -18.56 9.55 -7.35
CA TYR A 57 -18.90 10.88 -6.85
C TYR A 57 -20.40 11.13 -7.01
N VAL A 58 -21.07 11.39 -5.89
CA VAL A 58 -22.49 11.75 -5.87
C VAL A 58 -22.58 13.22 -5.48
N GLU A 59 -23.15 14.04 -6.37
CA GLU A 59 -23.37 15.46 -6.10
C GLU A 59 -24.31 15.65 -4.90
N GLY A 60 -23.91 16.45 -3.93
CA GLY A 60 -24.70 16.76 -2.73
C GLY A 60 -24.36 15.94 -1.49
N GLU A 61 -23.58 14.86 -1.61
CA GLU A 61 -23.05 14.13 -0.44
C GLU A 61 -21.65 14.61 -0.06
N SER A 62 -21.52 15.15 1.15
CA SER A 62 -20.22 15.55 1.69
C SER A 62 -19.49 14.33 2.22
N GLY A 63 -18.41 13.91 1.54
CA GLY A 63 -17.64 12.74 1.93
C GLY A 63 -16.56 12.35 0.94
N ARG A 64 -15.82 11.29 1.26
CA ARG A 64 -14.86 10.69 0.34
C ARG A 64 -15.64 9.85 -0.69
N ALA A 65 -15.43 10.13 -1.97
CA ALA A 65 -15.98 9.36 -3.08
C ALA A 65 -15.81 7.86 -2.85
N THR A 66 -16.89 7.10 -2.98
CA THR A 66 -16.93 5.65 -2.76
C THR A 66 -16.34 4.95 -3.97
N THR A 67 -15.02 4.99 -4.13
CA THR A 67 -14.33 4.39 -5.28
C THR A 67 -14.46 2.87 -5.34
N TYR A 68 -14.57 2.22 -4.17
CA TYR A 68 -14.56 0.77 -4.06
C TYR A 68 -15.92 0.23 -3.59
N GLN A 69 -16.35 -0.87 -4.20
CA GLN A 69 -17.55 -1.59 -3.78
C GLN A 69 -17.31 -2.40 -2.50
N VAL A 70 -18.38 -2.70 -1.77
CA VAL A 70 -18.36 -3.55 -0.57
C VAL A 70 -17.71 -4.93 -0.81
N PRO A 71 -18.02 -5.69 -1.90
CA PRO A 71 -17.34 -6.96 -2.20
C PRO A 71 -15.82 -6.84 -2.30
N TYR A 72 -15.30 -5.74 -2.84
CA TYR A 72 -13.85 -5.50 -2.91
C TYR A 72 -13.23 -5.41 -1.52
N ILE A 73 -13.84 -4.64 -0.62
CA ILE A 73 -13.37 -4.50 0.77
C ILE A 73 -13.40 -5.86 1.48
N GLN A 74 -14.49 -6.62 1.29
CA GLN A 74 -14.67 -7.92 1.91
C GLN A 74 -13.65 -8.96 1.40
N LEU A 75 -13.32 -8.92 0.11
CA LEU A 75 -12.26 -9.75 -0.49
C LEU A 75 -10.90 -9.41 0.13
N ILE A 76 -10.55 -8.12 0.26
CA ILE A 76 -9.30 -7.69 0.89
C ILE A 76 -9.20 -8.20 2.33
N TYR A 77 -10.28 -8.05 3.11
CA TYR A 77 -10.30 -8.50 4.50
C TYR A 77 -10.19 -10.02 4.63
N THR A 78 -10.83 -10.76 3.72
CA THR A 78 -10.73 -12.22 3.65
C THR A 78 -9.29 -12.64 3.36
N LEU A 79 -8.64 -12.06 2.35
CA LEU A 79 -7.24 -12.33 2.02
C LEU A 79 -6.30 -11.94 3.17
N TYR A 80 -6.55 -10.80 3.83
CA TYR A 80 -5.78 -10.38 4.99
C TYR A 80 -5.85 -11.40 6.13
N ARG A 81 -7.03 -11.93 6.42
CA ARG A 81 -7.23 -12.89 7.51
C ARG A 81 -6.75 -14.30 7.18
N LEU A 82 -6.91 -14.74 5.93
CA LEU A 82 -6.47 -16.07 5.49
C LEU A 82 -4.95 -16.20 5.44
N PHE A 83 -4.26 -15.19 4.89
CA PHE A 83 -2.81 -15.27 4.69
C PHE A 83 -2.00 -14.57 5.80
N GLY A 84 -2.64 -13.77 6.65
CA GLY A 84 -1.96 -13.02 7.71
C GLY A 84 -0.93 -12.01 7.17
N PHE A 85 -1.05 -11.61 5.90
CA PHE A 85 -0.07 -10.76 5.24
C PHE A 85 -0.10 -9.33 5.76
N GLY A 86 1.09 -8.70 5.80
CA GLY A 86 1.18 -7.27 6.08
C GLY A 86 0.47 -6.47 4.97
N GLN A 87 -0.23 -5.40 5.34
CA GLN A 87 -1.02 -4.58 4.40
C GLN A 87 -0.25 -4.16 3.13
N ARG A 88 1.07 -3.91 3.25
CA ARG A 88 1.94 -3.57 2.09
C ARG A 88 2.12 -4.71 1.09
N GLN A 89 2.11 -5.96 1.55
CA GLN A 89 2.17 -7.14 0.68
C GLN A 89 0.84 -7.29 -0.09
N ILE A 90 -0.29 -7.08 0.59
CA ILE A 90 -1.63 -7.13 -0.03
C ILE A 90 -1.81 -6.02 -1.08
N THR A 91 -1.30 -4.81 -0.81
CA THR A 91 -1.33 -3.73 -1.82
C THR A 91 -0.52 -4.08 -3.07
N GLY A 92 0.66 -4.70 -2.89
CA GLY A 92 1.48 -5.15 -4.03
C GLY A 92 0.78 -6.22 -4.86
N TYR A 93 0.13 -7.15 -4.18
CA TYR A 93 -0.63 -8.24 -4.77
C TYR A 93 -1.86 -7.79 -5.57
N LEU A 94 -2.70 -6.91 -5.00
CA LEU A 94 -3.88 -6.37 -5.71
C LEU A 94 -3.48 -5.54 -6.93
N TRP A 95 -2.39 -4.78 -6.82
CA TRP A 95 -1.86 -4.03 -7.95
C TRP A 95 -1.39 -4.95 -9.08
N PHE A 96 -0.82 -6.11 -8.76
CA PHE A 96 -0.44 -7.11 -9.77
C PHE A 96 -1.67 -7.66 -10.49
N ILE A 97 -2.72 -8.06 -9.77
CA ILE A 97 -3.95 -8.58 -10.39
C ILE A 97 -4.60 -7.55 -11.31
N PHE A 98 -4.76 -6.30 -10.86
CA PHE A 98 -5.33 -5.25 -11.71
C PHE A 98 -4.45 -4.91 -12.91
N ALA A 99 -3.13 -4.84 -12.73
CA ALA A 99 -2.21 -4.57 -13.83
C ALA A 99 -2.16 -5.71 -14.86
N ASP A 100 -2.36 -6.96 -14.43
CA ASP A 100 -2.44 -8.14 -15.28
C ASP A 100 -3.80 -8.22 -16.01
N SER A 101 -4.90 -7.87 -15.33
CA SER A 101 -6.24 -7.79 -15.93
C SER A 101 -6.35 -6.72 -17.03
N ILE A 102 -5.64 -5.59 -16.88
CA ILE A 102 -5.58 -4.52 -17.90
C ILE A 102 -4.63 -4.89 -19.06
N ARG A 103 -3.67 -5.79 -18.83
CA ARG A 103 -2.77 -6.35 -19.85
C ARG A 103 -3.24 -7.74 -20.24
N GLY A 104 -4.39 -7.82 -20.91
CA GLY A 104 -4.91 -9.08 -21.43
C GLY A 104 -3.79 -9.96 -22.00
N GLN A 105 -3.62 -11.13 -21.39
CA GLN A 105 -2.72 -12.22 -21.77
C GLN A 105 -1.23 -11.84 -21.94
N THR A 106 -0.38 -12.31 -21.03
CA THR A 106 0.79 -13.13 -21.38
C THR A 106 1.58 -13.49 -20.12
N VAL A 107 1.42 -14.72 -19.62
CA VAL A 107 2.55 -15.62 -19.36
C VAL A 107 2.03 -17.06 -19.44
N LEU A 108 2.16 -17.68 -20.62
CA LEU A 108 2.54 -19.09 -20.70
C LEU A 108 4.07 -19.13 -20.76
N GLN A 109 4.62 -20.15 -20.11
CA GLN A 109 6.03 -20.53 -19.92
C GLN A 109 6.66 -20.08 -18.59
#